data_AF-A0A3M7M8I6-F1
#
_entry.id   AF-A0A3M7M8I6-F1
#
_cell.length_a   1.000
_cell.length_b   1.000
_cell.length_c   1.000
_cell.angle_alpha   90.00
_cell.angle_beta   90.00
_cell.angle_gamma   90.00
#
_symmetry.space_group_name_H-M   'P 1'
#
loop_
_entity.id
_entity.type
_entity.pdbx_description
1 polymer ?
#
loop_
_entity_poly.entity_id
_entity_poly.type
_entity_poly.pdbx_seq_one_letter_code
_entity_poly.pdbx_strand_id
1 'polypeptide(L)'
;MDALQQRTKAELKLFPTLESDPGALYHVWEFFPPSYNCPWDMQRVGLFGDGGKWVCGMSLYESATTRPLVVYSFGIAYESSFEQEILERTNAYIFGYDYTVDSFGPEITSDYQNRTIMKKFGIGSKDIPGDPPFFTLQSLMKQNNHSYIDILKMDIEGDELAVLTSFMDGFIGQQLPIGQVLIEIHLFQEHTTLKDFTIWWERLEEFGLRPVWAEANLLAVTYGGVLPCCTEYVFININDNKTIL
;
A
#
# COMPACT_ATOMS: atom_id res chain seq x y z
N MET A 1 -15.69 -5.71 36.25
CA MET A 1 -14.47 -4.92 36.02
C MET A 1 -13.18 -5.77 36.03
N ASP A 2 -13.24 -7.10 35.91
CA ASP A 2 -12.05 -7.95 36.08
C ASP A 2 -11.60 -8.78 34.86
N ALA A 3 -12.37 -8.83 33.76
CA ALA A 3 -11.97 -9.58 32.57
C ALA A 3 -10.95 -8.82 31.68
N LEU A 4 -11.03 -7.48 31.68
CA LEU A 4 -10.09 -6.61 30.95
C LEU A 4 -8.76 -6.41 31.69
N GLN A 5 -8.77 -6.46 33.04
CA GLN A 5 -7.56 -6.28 33.84
C GLN A 5 -6.66 -7.54 33.89
N GLN A 6 -7.22 -8.75 33.77
CA GLN A 6 -6.42 -9.99 33.71
C GLN A 6 -5.69 -10.21 32.38
N ARG A 7 -6.04 -9.49 31.30
CA ARG A 7 -5.34 -9.58 30.01
C ARG A 7 -3.97 -8.91 29.98
N THR A 8 -3.61 -8.15 31.01
CA THR A 8 -2.38 -7.33 31.06
C THR A 8 -1.06 -8.11 31.13
N LYS A 9 -1.09 -9.45 31.14
CA LYS A 9 0.12 -10.30 31.07
C LYS A 9 0.25 -11.20 29.84
N ALA A 10 -0.81 -11.35 29.04
CA ALA A 10 -0.74 -12.13 27.80
C ALA A 10 -0.54 -11.16 26.63
N GLU A 11 0.44 -11.44 25.78
CA GLU A 11 0.66 -10.69 24.56
C GLU A 11 -0.55 -10.88 23.63
N LEU A 12 -1.15 -9.76 23.21
CA LEU A 12 -2.30 -9.77 22.31
C LEU A 12 -1.88 -10.37 20.96
N LYS A 13 -2.64 -11.36 20.49
CA LYS A 13 -2.48 -11.97 19.17
C LYS A 13 -3.08 -11.09 18.08
N LEU A 14 -2.60 -11.20 16.84
CA LEU A 14 -3.16 -10.44 15.71
C LEU A 14 -4.57 -10.92 15.32
N PHE A 15 -4.78 -12.24 15.25
CA PHE A 15 -6.05 -12.88 14.87
C PHE A 15 -6.34 -14.03 15.84
N PRO A 16 -6.77 -13.73 17.08
CA PRO A 16 -7.14 -14.77 18.03
C PRO A 16 -8.26 -15.65 17.46
N THR A 17 -8.18 -16.95 17.72
CA THR A 17 -9.20 -17.93 17.34
C THR A 17 -9.79 -18.56 18.60
N LEU A 18 -10.92 -19.24 18.47
CA LEU A 18 -11.54 -19.92 19.61
C LEU A 18 -10.61 -20.97 20.24
N GLU A 19 -9.74 -21.57 19.44
CA GLU A 19 -8.72 -22.52 19.90
C GLU A 19 -7.51 -21.83 20.52
N SER A 20 -7.08 -20.69 19.96
CA SER A 20 -5.83 -20.06 20.34
C SER A 20 -5.98 -19.07 21.50
N ASP A 21 -7.13 -18.40 21.66
CA ASP A 21 -7.44 -17.49 22.77
C ASP A 21 -8.96 -17.43 23.03
N PRO A 22 -9.52 -18.41 23.75
CA PRO A 22 -10.95 -18.48 24.04
C PRO A 22 -11.46 -17.22 24.76
N GLY A 23 -12.33 -16.45 24.09
CA GLY A 23 -12.93 -15.23 24.62
C GLY A 23 -12.29 -13.94 24.14
N ALA A 24 -11.21 -13.99 23.34
CA ALA A 24 -10.75 -12.85 22.57
C ALA A 24 -11.65 -12.66 21.34
N LEU A 25 -12.48 -11.61 21.39
CA LEU A 25 -13.40 -11.22 20.33
C LEU A 25 -12.89 -9.93 19.67
N TYR A 26 -11.74 -10.03 19.01
CA TYR A 26 -11.14 -8.91 18.28
C TYR A 26 -10.26 -9.44 17.14
N HIS A 27 -9.91 -8.60 16.17
CA HIS A 27 -8.79 -8.80 15.26
C HIS A 27 -7.90 -7.54 15.19
N VAL A 28 -6.67 -7.68 14.70
CA VAL A 28 -5.66 -6.60 14.68
C VAL A 28 -6.21 -5.32 14.04
N TRP A 29 -6.93 -5.43 12.93
CA TRP A 29 -7.45 -4.27 12.19
C TRP A 29 -8.42 -3.39 13.00
N GLU A 30 -9.03 -3.88 14.07
CA GLU A 30 -9.86 -3.05 14.96
C GLU A 30 -9.04 -2.02 15.75
N PHE A 31 -7.74 -2.27 15.95
CA PHE A 31 -6.84 -1.33 16.63
C PHE A 31 -6.29 -0.23 15.71
N PHE A 32 -6.40 -0.41 14.39
CA PHE A 32 -5.82 0.49 13.39
C PHE A 32 -6.88 0.98 12.39
N PRO A 33 -8.01 1.55 12.85
CA PRO A 33 -9.01 2.07 11.93
C PRO A 33 -8.44 3.26 11.12
N PRO A 34 -9.06 3.63 9.98
CA PRO A 34 -8.77 4.88 9.30
C PRO A 34 -9.14 6.06 10.21
N SER A 35 -8.17 6.49 11.01
CA SER A 35 -8.32 7.50 12.06
C SER A 35 -8.32 8.94 11.52
N TYR A 36 -8.16 9.10 10.20
CA TYR A 36 -8.21 10.36 9.49
C TYR A 36 -9.29 10.33 8.42
N ASN A 37 -9.95 11.46 8.16
CA ASN A 37 -10.89 11.55 7.05
C ASN A 37 -10.16 12.05 5.81
N CYS A 38 -10.42 11.45 4.65
CA CYS A 38 -10.04 12.06 3.38
C CYS A 38 -10.72 13.44 3.29
N PRO A 39 -9.95 14.54 3.12
CA PRO A 39 -10.52 15.89 3.06
C PRO A 39 -11.14 16.22 1.69
N TRP A 40 -11.07 15.29 0.72
CA TRP A 40 -11.65 15.40 -0.62
C TRP A 40 -12.58 14.21 -0.91
N ASP A 41 -12.82 13.94 -2.19
CA ASP A 41 -13.57 12.77 -2.65
C ASP A 41 -12.79 11.46 -2.43
N MET A 42 -13.49 10.42 -1.97
CA MET A 42 -12.99 9.05 -2.00
C MET A 42 -13.64 8.33 -3.19
N GLN A 43 -12.82 7.83 -4.12
CA GLN A 43 -13.30 7.09 -5.29
C GLN A 43 -12.61 5.75 -5.40
N ARG A 44 -13.35 4.73 -5.80
CA ARG A 44 -12.79 3.43 -6.16
C ARG A 44 -12.39 3.47 -7.63
N VAL A 45 -11.16 3.03 -7.92
CA VAL A 45 -10.55 3.07 -9.25
C VAL A 45 -10.11 1.65 -9.62
N GLY A 46 -10.54 1.17 -10.78
CA GLY A 46 -10.40 -0.22 -11.22
C GLY A 46 -11.61 -1.10 -10.91
N LEU A 47 -11.55 -2.36 -11.34
CA LEU A 47 -12.62 -3.35 -11.25
C LEU A 47 -12.95 -3.73 -9.80
N PHE A 48 -14.21 -4.11 -9.57
CA PHE A 48 -14.66 -4.65 -8.28
C PHE A 48 -14.00 -6.00 -7.97
N GLY A 49 -13.70 -6.22 -6.69
CA GLY A 49 -12.94 -7.38 -6.24
C GLY A 49 -11.45 -7.08 -6.20
N ASP A 50 -10.65 -8.10 -6.46
CA ASP A 50 -9.19 -8.02 -6.43
C ASP A 50 -8.67 -7.12 -7.58
N GLY A 51 -7.78 -6.19 -7.27
CA GLY A 51 -7.13 -5.28 -8.24
C GLY A 51 -7.47 -3.80 -8.09
N GLY A 52 -8.76 -3.44 -8.03
CA GLY A 52 -9.20 -2.04 -7.90
C GLY A 52 -8.95 -1.47 -6.51
N LYS A 53 -8.44 -0.23 -6.41
CA LYS A 53 -8.06 0.41 -5.13
C LYS A 53 -8.87 1.69 -4.89
N TRP A 54 -9.04 2.04 -3.62
CA TRP A 54 -9.61 3.33 -3.24
C TRP A 54 -8.57 4.45 -3.34
N VAL A 55 -8.98 5.63 -3.77
CA VAL A 55 -8.11 6.80 -3.96
C VAL A 55 -8.78 8.02 -3.31
N CYS A 56 -8.04 8.70 -2.44
CA CYS A 56 -8.42 10.00 -1.89
C CYS A 56 -8.04 11.11 -2.87
N GLY A 57 -8.97 12.05 -3.13
CA GLY A 57 -8.78 13.22 -3.98
C GLY A 57 -8.67 12.91 -5.47
N MET A 58 -9.38 11.89 -5.98
CA MET A 58 -9.26 11.48 -7.39
C MET A 58 -9.58 12.63 -8.35
N SER A 59 -10.60 13.44 -8.05
CA SER A 59 -10.93 14.62 -8.87
C SER A 59 -9.82 15.68 -8.93
N LEU A 60 -8.93 15.73 -7.94
CA LEU A 60 -7.78 16.63 -7.97
C LEU A 60 -6.71 16.13 -8.95
N TYR A 61 -6.42 14.83 -8.96
CA TYR A 61 -5.51 14.22 -9.92
C TYR A 61 -5.99 14.35 -11.37
N GLU A 62 -7.30 14.26 -11.62
CA GLU A 62 -7.90 14.51 -12.95
C GLU A 62 -7.67 15.94 -13.42
N SER A 63 -7.74 16.90 -12.49
CA SER A 63 -7.57 18.33 -12.78
C SER A 63 -6.10 18.78 -12.88
N ALA A 64 -5.15 17.90 -12.52
CA ALA A 64 -3.74 18.25 -12.44
C ALA A 64 -3.12 18.41 -13.83
N THR A 65 -2.77 19.65 -14.20
CA THR A 65 -2.16 19.95 -15.51
C THR A 65 -0.77 20.56 -15.43
N THR A 66 -0.26 20.83 -14.22
CA THR A 66 1.01 21.56 -14.02
C THR A 66 2.23 20.71 -14.35
N ARG A 67 2.13 19.39 -14.15
CA ARG A 67 3.12 18.38 -14.50
C ARG A 67 2.45 17.03 -14.71
N PRO A 68 3.09 16.09 -15.43
CA PRO A 68 2.66 14.70 -15.43
C PRO A 68 2.74 14.11 -14.02
N LEU A 69 1.75 13.29 -13.66
CA LEU A 69 1.78 12.52 -12.41
C LEU A 69 2.71 11.31 -12.54
N VAL A 70 3.34 10.94 -11.45
CA VAL A 70 4.18 9.75 -11.35
C VAL A 70 3.49 8.75 -10.43
N VAL A 71 3.06 7.63 -11.02
CA VAL A 71 2.44 6.53 -10.28
C VAL A 71 3.37 5.33 -10.30
N TYR A 72 3.67 4.80 -9.12
CA TYR A 72 4.40 3.55 -8.99
C TYR A 72 3.42 2.48 -8.59
N SER A 73 3.44 1.34 -9.30
CA SER A 73 2.56 0.22 -9.01
C SER A 73 3.39 -1.06 -8.88
N PHE A 74 3.26 -1.70 -7.72
CA PHE A 74 3.96 -2.94 -7.36
C PHE A 74 2.97 -4.06 -7.12
N GLY A 75 3.29 -5.25 -7.64
CA GLY A 75 2.38 -6.40 -7.62
C GLY A 75 1.20 -6.19 -8.54
N ILE A 76 1.47 -6.32 -9.83
CA ILE A 76 0.47 -6.15 -10.88
C ILE A 76 -0.29 -7.46 -11.09
N ALA A 77 0.41 -8.60 -10.94
CA ALA A 77 -0.05 -9.91 -11.35
C ALA A 77 -0.65 -9.85 -12.77
N TYR A 78 -1.93 -10.20 -12.93
CA TYR A 78 -2.60 -10.23 -14.23
C TYR A 78 -3.79 -9.26 -14.33
N GLU A 79 -3.98 -8.38 -13.36
CA GLU A 79 -5.11 -7.43 -13.30
C GLU A 79 -4.55 -6.01 -13.30
N SER A 80 -4.88 -5.22 -14.32
CA SER A 80 -4.36 -3.86 -14.46
C SER A 80 -5.45 -2.81 -14.65
N SER A 81 -6.67 -3.07 -14.16
CA SER A 81 -7.78 -2.12 -14.28
C SER A 81 -7.54 -0.83 -13.52
N PHE A 82 -6.88 -0.88 -12.36
CA PHE A 82 -6.49 0.33 -11.62
C PHE A 82 -5.58 1.20 -12.48
N GLU A 83 -4.51 0.61 -13.02
CA GLU A 83 -3.54 1.33 -13.86
C GLU A 83 -4.21 1.89 -15.12
N GLN A 84 -5.05 1.09 -15.77
CA GLN A 84 -5.82 1.50 -16.94
C GLN A 84 -6.71 2.71 -16.63
N GLU A 85 -7.49 2.66 -15.55
CA GLU A 85 -8.43 3.74 -15.22
C GLU A 85 -7.68 5.03 -14.79
N ILE A 86 -6.55 4.92 -14.06
CA ILE A 86 -5.69 6.07 -13.77
C ILE A 86 -5.17 6.72 -15.06
N LEU A 87 -4.74 5.91 -16.04
CA LEU A 87 -4.28 6.42 -17.33
C LEU A 87 -5.41 7.14 -18.08
N GLU A 88 -6.61 6.58 -18.10
CA GLU A 88 -7.77 7.18 -18.77
C GLU A 88 -8.14 8.56 -18.22
N ARG A 89 -8.08 8.71 -16.89
CA ARG A 89 -8.62 9.86 -16.18
C ARG A 89 -7.60 10.98 -15.93
N THR A 90 -6.31 10.67 -16.03
CA THR A 90 -5.24 11.60 -15.62
C THR A 90 -4.12 11.69 -16.65
N ASN A 91 -3.23 12.67 -16.46
CA ASN A 91 -2.02 12.81 -17.25
C ASN A 91 -0.84 11.93 -16.73
N ALA A 92 -1.11 10.92 -15.90
CA ALA A 92 -0.10 10.11 -15.23
C ALA A 92 0.76 9.29 -16.17
N TYR A 93 2.00 9.06 -15.75
CA TYR A 93 2.87 7.98 -16.19
C TYR A 93 2.93 6.92 -15.09
N ILE A 94 2.75 5.66 -15.49
CA ILE A 94 2.73 4.52 -14.58
C ILE A 94 4.00 3.70 -14.75
N PHE A 95 4.67 3.44 -13.63
CA PHE A 95 5.86 2.61 -13.52
C PHE A 95 5.48 1.34 -12.76
N GLY A 96 5.26 0.27 -13.52
CA GLY A 96 4.89 -1.05 -13.02
C GLY A 96 6.10 -1.92 -12.75
N TYR A 97 6.06 -2.60 -11.61
CA TYR A 97 7.11 -3.50 -11.16
C TYR A 97 6.50 -4.77 -10.58
N ASP A 98 6.80 -5.88 -11.22
CA ASP A 98 6.38 -7.19 -10.76
C ASP A 98 7.37 -8.23 -11.28
N TYR A 99 7.96 -9.01 -10.37
CA TYR A 99 8.96 -10.00 -10.72
C TYR A 99 8.36 -11.31 -11.26
N THR A 100 7.04 -11.47 -11.19
CA THR A 100 6.31 -12.68 -11.57
C THR A 100 5.74 -12.61 -12.99
N VAL A 101 5.53 -11.41 -13.53
CA VAL A 101 4.94 -11.19 -14.87
C VAL A 101 5.83 -10.37 -15.79
N ASP A 102 5.60 -10.48 -17.10
CA ASP A 102 6.42 -9.81 -18.12
C ASP A 102 5.76 -8.52 -18.65
N SER A 103 4.47 -8.32 -18.40
CA SER A 103 3.69 -7.18 -18.86
C SER A 103 2.58 -6.83 -17.87
N PHE A 104 1.98 -5.65 -18.04
CA PHE A 104 0.66 -5.37 -17.45
C PHE A 104 -0.40 -6.35 -17.97
N GLY A 105 -1.51 -6.42 -17.25
CA GLY A 105 -2.71 -7.16 -17.62
C GLY A 105 -3.36 -6.65 -18.91
N PRO A 106 -4.31 -7.41 -19.47
CA PRO A 106 -4.96 -7.11 -20.74
C PRO A 106 -5.82 -5.83 -20.71
N GLU A 107 -6.07 -5.25 -19.55
CA GLU A 107 -6.82 -4.01 -19.37
C GLU A 107 -6.07 -2.81 -19.96
N ILE A 108 -4.73 -2.83 -19.99
CA ILE A 108 -3.94 -1.73 -20.57
C ILE A 108 -4.09 -1.73 -22.10
N THR A 109 -4.88 -0.78 -22.60
CA THR A 109 -5.12 -0.65 -24.05
C THR A 109 -3.93 0.01 -24.76
N SER A 110 -3.85 -0.18 -26.08
CA SER A 110 -2.75 0.37 -26.90
C SER A 110 -2.61 1.88 -26.82
N ASP A 111 -3.71 2.59 -26.53
CA ASP A 111 -3.73 4.06 -26.47
C ASP A 111 -2.94 4.60 -25.28
N TYR A 112 -2.69 3.77 -24.26
CA TYR A 112 -2.05 4.16 -23.01
C TYR A 112 -0.65 3.60 -22.82
N GLN A 113 -0.22 2.65 -23.64
CA GLN A 113 1.08 1.98 -23.51
C GLN A 113 2.27 2.94 -23.48
N ASN A 114 2.18 4.07 -24.20
CA ASN A 114 3.23 5.09 -24.25
C ASN A 114 3.46 5.84 -22.92
N ARG A 115 2.53 5.72 -21.96
CA ARG A 115 2.63 6.27 -20.60
C ARG A 115 2.89 5.20 -19.54
N THR A 116 3.16 3.96 -19.97
CA THR A 116 3.45 2.85 -19.08
C THR A 116 4.88 2.37 -19.25
N ILE A 117 5.52 2.01 -18.14
CA ILE A 117 6.83 1.36 -18.12
C ILE A 117 6.68 0.14 -17.20
N MET A 118 6.80 -1.05 -17.78
CA MET A 118 6.81 -2.30 -17.01
C MET A 118 8.23 -2.83 -16.89
N LYS A 119 8.64 -3.24 -15.69
CA LYS A 119 9.91 -3.93 -15.46
C LYS A 119 9.70 -5.15 -14.57
N LYS A 120 10.35 -6.26 -14.92
CA LYS A 120 10.32 -7.51 -14.16
C LYS A 120 11.24 -7.47 -12.94
N PHE A 121 10.97 -6.54 -12.02
CA PHE A 121 11.78 -6.32 -10.83
C PHE A 121 10.96 -6.58 -9.57
N GLY A 122 11.61 -7.10 -8.54
CA GLY A 122 11.08 -7.12 -7.19
C GLY A 122 11.35 -5.79 -6.49
N ILE A 123 10.52 -5.47 -5.50
CA ILE A 123 10.79 -4.41 -4.53
C ILE A 123 11.16 -5.04 -3.19
N GLY A 124 12.11 -4.43 -2.48
CA GLY A 124 12.54 -4.93 -1.17
C GLY A 124 13.18 -3.85 -0.32
N SER A 125 13.54 -4.21 0.92
CA SER A 125 14.22 -3.30 1.85
C SER A 125 15.67 -2.98 1.47
N LYS A 126 16.25 -3.69 0.50
CA LYS A 126 17.61 -3.51 0.00
C LYS A 126 17.69 -3.90 -1.49
N ASP A 127 18.66 -3.32 -2.19
CA ASP A 127 18.96 -3.73 -3.56
C ASP A 127 19.64 -5.11 -3.55
N ILE A 128 19.08 -6.07 -4.28
CA ILE A 128 19.62 -7.41 -4.44
C ILE A 128 19.80 -7.68 -5.93
N PRO A 129 21.04 -7.80 -6.42
CA PRO A 129 21.27 -8.18 -7.81
C PRO A 129 20.80 -9.64 -8.03
N GLY A 130 20.21 -9.90 -9.18
CA GLY A 130 19.67 -11.22 -9.51
C GLY A 130 18.87 -11.20 -10.82
N ASP A 131 18.24 -12.32 -11.13
CA ASP A 131 17.29 -12.47 -12.24
C ASP A 131 16.05 -13.22 -11.72
N PRO A 132 14.95 -12.50 -11.38
CA PRO A 132 14.80 -11.04 -11.42
C PRO A 132 15.54 -10.32 -10.27
N PRO A 133 16.00 -9.07 -10.46
CA PRO A 133 16.62 -8.26 -9.40
C PRO A 133 15.57 -7.65 -8.47
N PHE A 134 15.97 -7.33 -7.24
CA PHE A 134 15.16 -6.57 -6.29
C PHE A 134 15.78 -5.20 -6.02
N PHE A 135 14.95 -4.18 -5.88
CA PHE A 135 15.39 -2.80 -5.61
C PHE A 135 14.62 -2.17 -4.45
N THR A 136 15.26 -1.24 -3.76
CA THR A 136 14.58 -0.30 -2.87
C THR A 136 13.76 0.71 -3.67
N LEU A 137 12.72 1.26 -3.04
CA LEU A 137 11.91 2.31 -3.65
C LEU A 137 12.77 3.54 -4.03
N GLN A 138 13.74 3.90 -3.19
CA GLN A 138 14.68 4.99 -3.44
C GLN A 138 15.57 4.73 -4.66
N SER A 139 16.06 3.49 -4.84
CA SER A 139 16.83 3.12 -6.02
C SER A 139 16.00 3.21 -7.30
N LEU A 140 14.73 2.78 -7.26
CA LEU A 140 13.83 2.91 -8.40
C LEU A 140 13.51 4.38 -8.73
N MET A 141 13.24 5.21 -7.72
CA MET A 141 13.11 6.66 -7.89
C MET A 141 14.35 7.27 -8.56
N LYS A 142 15.55 6.93 -8.08
CA LYS A 142 16.81 7.41 -8.64
C LYS A 142 17.02 6.93 -10.09
N GLN A 143 16.75 5.66 -10.39
CA GLN A 143 16.91 5.10 -11.74
C GLN A 143 15.99 5.77 -12.76
N ASN A 144 14.78 6.13 -12.36
CA ASN A 144 13.84 6.84 -13.22
C ASN A 144 14.00 8.36 -13.19
N ASN A 145 14.99 8.88 -12.44
CA ASN A 145 15.20 10.32 -12.22
C ASN A 145 13.95 11.03 -11.65
N HIS A 146 13.22 10.35 -10.77
CA HIS A 146 12.09 10.93 -10.05
C HIS A 146 12.52 11.39 -8.66
N SER A 147 12.02 12.56 -8.28
CA SER A 147 12.19 13.12 -6.94
C SER A 147 10.90 13.09 -6.11
N TYR A 148 9.81 12.53 -6.67
CA TYR A 148 8.49 12.52 -6.07
C TYR A 148 7.60 11.43 -6.69
N ILE A 149 6.74 10.81 -5.88
CA ILE A 149 5.71 9.85 -6.30
C ILE A 149 4.34 10.40 -5.90
N ASP A 150 3.43 10.56 -6.86
CA ASP A 150 2.07 11.06 -6.58
C ASP A 150 1.21 10.01 -5.92
N ILE A 151 1.25 8.78 -6.45
CA ILE A 151 0.51 7.62 -5.94
C ILE A 151 1.45 6.41 -5.97
N LEU A 152 1.58 5.73 -4.84
CA LEU A 152 2.22 4.43 -4.72
C LEU A 152 1.16 3.37 -4.46
N LYS A 153 0.89 2.51 -5.44
CA LYS A 153 0.17 1.24 -5.22
C LYS A 153 1.18 0.15 -4.85
N MET A 154 0.94 -0.56 -3.76
CA MET A 154 1.81 -1.64 -3.28
C MET A 154 0.99 -2.81 -2.76
N ASP A 155 1.19 -3.95 -3.41
CA ASP A 155 0.53 -5.20 -3.05
C ASP A 155 1.52 -6.34 -3.33
N ILE A 156 2.36 -6.72 -2.36
CA ILE A 156 3.58 -7.48 -2.63
C ILE A 156 3.74 -8.72 -1.74
N GLU A 157 2.64 -9.17 -1.15
CA GLU A 157 2.53 -10.48 -0.50
C GLU A 157 3.52 -10.67 0.67
N GLY A 158 3.67 -9.65 1.54
CA GLY A 158 4.33 -9.80 2.84
C GLY A 158 5.57 -8.93 3.10
N ASP A 159 6.11 -8.28 2.08
CA ASP A 159 7.30 -7.41 2.23
C ASP A 159 6.95 -5.93 2.50
N GLU A 160 5.67 -5.56 2.60
CA GLU A 160 5.18 -4.18 2.70
C GLU A 160 5.81 -3.41 3.87
N LEU A 161 5.81 -4.03 5.05
CA LEU A 161 6.36 -3.43 6.27
C LEU A 161 7.85 -3.13 6.09
N ALA A 162 8.60 -4.07 5.52
CA ALA A 162 10.04 -3.95 5.33
C ALA A 162 10.39 -2.90 4.27
N VAL A 163 9.64 -2.85 3.17
CA VAL A 163 9.82 -1.87 2.09
C VAL A 163 9.54 -0.46 2.60
N LEU A 164 8.40 -0.22 3.26
CA LEU A 164 8.09 1.12 3.79
C LEU A 164 9.01 1.52 4.94
N THR A 165 9.46 0.58 5.76
CA THR A 165 10.49 0.84 6.79
C THR A 165 11.78 1.35 6.15
N SER A 166 12.29 0.64 5.13
CA SER A 166 13.49 1.04 4.40
C SER A 166 13.31 2.38 3.70
N PHE A 167 12.12 2.64 3.14
CA PHE A 167 11.80 3.93 2.55
C PHE A 167 11.92 5.06 3.58
N MET A 168 11.24 4.93 4.72
CA MET A 168 11.29 5.89 5.83
C MET A 168 12.70 6.09 6.40
N ASP A 169 13.49 5.02 6.54
CA ASP A 169 14.89 5.11 6.98
C ASP A 169 15.72 6.04 6.08
N GLY A 170 15.49 6.01 4.77
CA GLY A 170 16.17 6.86 3.79
C GLY A 170 15.84 8.35 3.89
N PHE A 171 14.78 8.72 4.63
CA PHE A 171 14.28 10.09 4.75
C PHE A 171 14.20 10.57 6.20
N ILE A 172 14.89 9.94 7.16
CA ILE A 172 14.92 10.42 8.56
C ILE A 172 15.34 11.91 8.59
N GLY A 173 14.53 12.73 9.26
CA GLY A 173 14.73 14.18 9.35
C GLY A 173 14.36 14.96 8.09
N GLN A 174 13.76 14.30 7.10
CA GLN A 174 13.28 14.87 5.85
C GLN A 174 11.81 14.50 5.62
N GLN A 175 11.16 15.24 4.73
CA GLN A 175 9.80 14.96 4.27
C GLN A 175 9.81 13.77 3.31
N LEU A 176 8.87 12.83 3.45
CA LEU A 176 8.72 11.76 2.47
C LEU A 176 8.25 12.34 1.13
N PRO A 177 8.93 12.03 0.00
CA PRO A 177 8.59 12.54 -1.32
C PRO A 177 7.45 11.72 -1.95
N ILE A 178 6.34 11.59 -1.24
CA ILE A 178 5.18 10.79 -1.64
C ILE A 178 3.87 11.45 -1.25
N GLY A 179 2.90 11.46 -2.16
CA GLY A 179 1.58 12.08 -1.92
C GLY A 179 0.61 11.14 -1.21
N GLN A 180 0.44 9.95 -1.79
CA GLN A 180 -0.50 8.94 -1.31
C GLN A 180 0.05 7.52 -1.49
N VAL A 181 -0.26 6.65 -0.54
CA VAL A 181 0.10 5.23 -0.54
C VAL A 181 -1.20 4.41 -0.49
N LEU A 182 -1.41 3.58 -1.51
CA LEU A 182 -2.45 2.56 -1.58
C LEU A 182 -1.74 1.23 -1.33
N ILE A 183 -1.99 0.58 -0.21
CA ILE A 183 -1.20 -0.58 0.21
C ILE A 183 -2.07 -1.69 0.76
N GLU A 184 -1.88 -2.92 0.28
CA GLU A 184 -2.41 -4.09 0.98
C GLU A 184 -1.41 -4.56 2.03
N ILE A 185 -1.79 -4.47 3.30
CA ILE A 185 -0.91 -4.89 4.40
C ILE A 185 -1.16 -6.36 4.69
N HIS A 186 -0.17 -7.20 4.44
CA HIS A 186 -0.14 -8.61 4.78
C HIS A 186 0.45 -8.83 6.18
N LEU A 187 -0.33 -9.40 7.11
CA LEU A 187 0.13 -9.72 8.47
C LEU A 187 0.07 -11.22 8.76
N PHE A 188 1.22 -11.77 9.14
CA PHE A 188 1.40 -13.17 9.52
C PHE A 188 1.80 -13.28 11.00
N GLN A 189 1.03 -14.04 11.81
CA GLN A 189 1.25 -14.15 13.26
C GLN A 189 2.61 -14.75 13.63
N GLU A 190 3.15 -15.59 12.76
CA GLU A 190 4.47 -16.20 12.87
C GLU A 190 5.64 -15.22 12.65
N HIS A 191 5.36 -14.04 12.09
CA HIS A 191 6.39 -13.08 11.68
C HIS A 191 6.24 -11.70 12.31
N THR A 192 5.03 -11.33 12.77
CA THR A 192 4.76 -10.00 13.30
C THR A 192 3.93 -10.07 14.58
N THR A 193 4.38 -9.36 15.61
CA THR A 193 3.58 -9.17 16.83
C THR A 193 2.72 -7.91 16.72
N LEU A 194 1.66 -7.81 17.54
CA LEU A 194 0.86 -6.58 17.63
C LEU A 194 1.73 -5.38 18.02
N LYS A 195 2.74 -5.60 18.86
CA LYS A 195 3.67 -4.56 19.29
C LYS A 195 4.53 -4.06 18.13
N ASP A 196 5.10 -4.97 17.33
CA ASP A 196 5.93 -4.60 16.18
C ASP A 196 5.10 -3.80 15.16
N PHE A 197 3.87 -4.25 14.89
CA PHE A 197 2.96 -3.54 13.99
C PHE A 197 2.54 -2.17 14.54
N THR A 198 2.26 -2.05 15.84
CA THR A 198 1.99 -0.74 16.49
C THR A 198 3.15 0.23 16.28
N ILE A 199 4.39 -0.20 16.53
CA ILE A 199 5.58 0.64 16.36
C ILE A 199 5.74 1.07 14.90
N TRP A 200 5.54 0.14 13.96
CA TRP A 200 5.61 0.45 12.54
C TRP A 200 4.51 1.44 12.12
N TRP A 201 3.30 1.29 12.64
CA TRP A 201 2.16 2.16 12.37
C TRP A 201 2.40 3.58 12.90
N GLU A 202 2.80 3.73 14.16
CA GLU A 202 3.16 5.01 14.76
C GLU A 202 4.27 5.70 13.95
N ARG A 203 5.21 4.91 13.41
CA ARG A 203 6.27 5.43 12.55
C ARG A 203 5.73 6.01 11.24
N LEU A 204 4.75 5.38 10.58
CA LEU A 204 4.07 6.00 9.42
C LEU A 204 3.50 7.37 9.80
N GLU A 205 2.89 7.46 10.99
CA GLU A 205 2.29 8.69 11.47
C GLU A 205 3.33 9.79 11.75
N GLU A 206 4.49 9.44 12.30
CA GLU A 206 5.63 10.36 12.49
C GLU A 206 6.10 10.98 11.16
N PHE A 207 6.07 10.21 10.08
CA PHE A 207 6.42 10.70 8.73
C PHE A 207 5.27 11.45 8.04
N GLY A 208 4.10 11.57 8.67
CA GLY A 208 2.96 12.32 8.14
C GLY A 208 1.98 11.49 7.32
N LEU A 209 2.17 10.17 7.21
CA LEU A 209 1.20 9.31 6.56
C LEU A 209 -0.01 9.13 7.50
N ARG A 210 -1.21 9.37 6.99
CA ARG A 210 -2.46 9.24 7.75
C ARG A 210 -3.43 8.31 7.03
N PRO A 211 -3.97 7.29 7.72
CA PRO A 211 -4.89 6.33 7.13
C PRO A 211 -6.26 6.99 6.93
N VAL A 212 -6.69 7.10 5.68
CA VAL A 212 -7.98 7.71 5.30
C VAL A 212 -9.05 6.73 4.85
N TRP A 213 -8.63 5.50 4.56
CA TRP A 213 -9.53 4.42 4.18
C TRP A 213 -8.91 3.08 4.55
N ALA A 214 -9.78 2.10 4.82
CA ALA A 214 -9.41 0.71 5.01
C ALA A 214 -10.48 -0.20 4.39
N GLU A 215 -10.06 -1.20 3.62
CA GLU A 215 -10.93 -2.24 3.08
C GLU A 215 -10.35 -3.62 3.46
N ALA A 216 -11.03 -4.34 4.35
CA ALA A 216 -10.59 -5.66 4.76
C ALA A 216 -10.71 -6.63 3.58
N ASN A 217 -9.64 -7.38 3.28
CA ASN A 217 -9.65 -8.38 2.23
C ASN A 217 -10.42 -9.62 2.69
N LEU A 218 -11.73 -9.61 2.44
CA LEU A 218 -12.60 -10.73 2.78
C LEU A 218 -12.41 -11.94 1.84
N LEU A 219 -11.77 -11.78 0.67
CA LEU A 219 -11.51 -12.89 -0.24
C LEU A 219 -10.54 -13.90 0.35
N ALA A 220 -9.56 -13.44 1.14
CA ALA A 220 -8.69 -14.33 1.92
C ALA A 220 -9.50 -15.31 2.80
N VAL A 221 -10.59 -14.84 3.40
CA VAL A 221 -11.48 -15.65 4.24
C VAL A 221 -12.47 -16.46 3.40
N THR A 222 -13.19 -15.82 2.48
CA THR A 222 -14.31 -16.45 1.77
C THR A 222 -13.87 -17.41 0.67
N TYR A 223 -12.71 -17.15 0.05
CA TYR A 223 -12.16 -17.95 -1.04
C TYR A 223 -10.89 -18.70 -0.62
N GLY A 224 -9.97 -18.03 0.07
CA GLY A 224 -8.71 -18.62 0.52
C GLY A 224 -8.84 -19.57 1.71
N GLY A 225 -9.91 -19.43 2.52
CA GLY A 225 -10.11 -20.22 3.73
C GLY A 225 -9.05 -19.95 4.80
N VAL A 226 -8.36 -18.81 4.73
CA VAL A 226 -7.34 -18.38 5.69
C VAL A 226 -7.89 -17.32 6.65
N LEU A 227 -7.09 -16.96 7.65
CA LEU A 227 -7.39 -15.82 8.54
C LEU A 227 -7.52 -14.52 7.72
N PRO A 228 -8.24 -13.49 8.21
CA PRO A 228 -8.32 -12.17 7.58
C PRO A 228 -6.98 -11.44 7.69
N CYS A 229 -5.95 -12.01 7.09
CA CYS A 229 -4.53 -11.66 7.21
C CYS A 229 -4.20 -10.29 6.65
N CYS A 230 -5.10 -9.73 5.85
CA CYS A 230 -4.75 -8.79 4.82
C CYS A 230 -5.82 -7.69 4.75
N THR A 231 -5.40 -6.44 4.66
CA THR A 231 -6.31 -5.28 4.58
C THR A 231 -5.66 -4.21 3.73
N GLU A 232 -6.44 -3.69 2.78
CA GLU A 232 -6.05 -2.55 1.97
C GLU A 232 -6.22 -1.26 2.76
N TYR A 233 -5.21 -0.41 2.73
CA TYR A 233 -5.24 0.92 3.31
C TYR A 233 -4.92 1.97 2.26
N VAL A 234 -5.52 3.14 2.46
CA VAL A 234 -5.15 4.37 1.79
C VAL A 234 -4.54 5.30 2.82
N PHE A 235 -3.29 5.71 2.62
CA PHE A 235 -2.63 6.74 3.40
C PHE A 235 -2.37 7.98 2.57
N ILE A 236 -2.65 9.16 3.13
CA ILE A 236 -2.22 10.44 2.55
C ILE A 236 -1.07 11.03 3.37
N ASN A 237 -0.17 11.75 2.71
CA ASN A 237 0.92 12.44 3.39
C ASN A 237 0.53 13.88 3.75
N ILE A 238 0.14 14.11 5.00
CA ILE A 238 -0.30 15.44 5.47
C ILE A 238 0.86 16.41 5.70
N ASN A 239 2.09 15.90 5.72
CA ASN A 239 3.28 16.73 5.83
C ASN A 239 3.79 17.17 4.46
N ASP A 240 3.27 16.65 3.36
CA ASP A 240 3.79 16.96 2.02
C ASP A 240 3.30 18.32 1.48
N ASN A 241 4.19 19.07 0.82
CA ASN A 241 3.87 20.38 0.25
C ASN A 241 3.87 20.40 -1.28
N LYS A 242 4.26 19.28 -1.92
CA LYS A 242 4.28 19.11 -3.39
C LYS A 242 3.06 18.36 -3.90
N THR A 243 2.31 17.77 -2.97
CA THR A 243 1.14 16.95 -3.20
C THR A 243 0.06 17.78 -3.87
N ILE A 244 -0.69 17.11 -4.74
CA ILE A 244 -1.90 17.66 -5.35
C ILE A 244 -3.08 17.61 -4.38
N LEU A 245 -2.96 16.74 -3.37
CA LEU A 245 -3.85 16.61 -2.23
C LEU A 245 -3.70 17.83 -1.31
#